data_AF-W2X561-F1
#
_entry.id   AF-W2X561-F1
#
_cell.length_a   1.000
_cell.length_b   1.000
_cell.length_c   1.000
_cell.angle_alpha   90.00
_cell.angle_beta   90.00
_cell.angle_gamma   90.00
#
_symmetry.space_group_name_H-M   'P 1'
#
loop_
_entity.id
_entity.type
_entity.pdbx_description
1 polymer ?
#
loop_
_entity_poly.entity_id
_entity_poly.type
_entity_poly.pdbx_seq_one_letter_code
_entity_poly.pdbx_strand_id
1 'polypeptide(L)'
;MLIDCGRQGWTMLGASCPVDDCYTPLMRNKQGKMYCVRCDQFVVTEEEAKKQAEQEAEELAGTEKEEAEAEARREEERARRIEQQFRLEEQAKQAKEMQELEQVKARRATATYGAAKRKIDSAVSTISPDSDAEVNAIRRRTLAALYQKMAILTDSLSPNDHSERLISVAKAVREIAETACLLEQ
;
A
#
# COMPACT_ATOMS: atom_id res chain seq x y z
N MET A 1 -49.05 -15.48 12.68
CA MET A 1 -47.57 -15.62 12.76
C MET A 1 -47.09 -17.07 12.77
N LEU A 2 -47.65 -18.01 13.55
CA LEU A 2 -47.25 -19.43 13.47
C LEU A 2 -47.68 -20.16 12.17
N ILE A 3 -48.76 -19.71 11.53
CA ILE A 3 -49.36 -20.36 10.34
C ILE A 3 -48.50 -20.16 9.07
N ASP A 4 -47.74 -19.06 8.96
CA ASP A 4 -46.96 -18.76 7.75
C ASP A 4 -45.62 -19.52 7.66
N CYS A 5 -45.06 -19.96 8.80
CA CYS A 5 -43.84 -20.77 8.81
C CYS A 5 -44.07 -22.16 8.20
N GLY A 6 -45.25 -22.75 8.40
CA GLY A 6 -45.61 -24.05 7.81
C GLY A 6 -45.64 -24.02 6.27
N ARG A 7 -46.08 -22.89 5.67
CA ARG A 7 -46.06 -22.71 4.21
C ARG A 7 -44.65 -22.50 3.64
N GLN A 8 -43.72 -22.02 4.45
CA GLN A 8 -42.32 -21.79 4.04
C GLN A 8 -41.43 -23.04 4.22
N GLY A 9 -42.01 -24.17 4.64
CA GLY A 9 -41.28 -25.43 4.84
C GLY A 9 -40.47 -25.46 6.14
N TRP A 10 -40.93 -24.75 7.17
CA TRP A 10 -40.37 -24.81 8.52
C TRP A 10 -41.14 -25.83 9.36
N THR A 11 -40.42 -26.60 10.16
CA THR A 11 -41.01 -27.65 11.01
C THR A 11 -40.90 -27.22 12.48
N MET A 12 -42.00 -27.23 13.23
CA MET A 12 -41.92 -27.05 14.68
C MET A 12 -41.22 -28.25 15.33
N LEU A 13 -40.29 -27.95 16.22
CA LEU A 13 -39.63 -28.92 17.08
C LEU A 13 -40.35 -28.97 18.43
N GLY A 14 -40.26 -30.12 19.11
CA GLY A 14 -40.76 -30.28 20.50
C GLY A 14 -39.86 -29.64 21.56
N ALA A 15 -38.86 -28.85 21.16
CA ALA A 15 -37.95 -28.15 22.05
C ALA A 15 -38.41 -26.69 22.24
N SER A 16 -38.42 -26.21 23.47
CA SER A 16 -38.70 -24.83 23.84
C SER A 16 -37.45 -23.96 23.77
N CYS A 17 -37.61 -22.67 23.49
CA CYS A 17 -36.51 -21.71 23.53
C CYS A 17 -35.91 -21.60 24.96
N PRO A 18 -34.57 -21.51 25.09
CA PRO A 18 -33.88 -21.48 26.39
C PRO A 18 -33.90 -20.12 27.09
N VAL A 19 -34.48 -19.08 26.47
CA VAL A 19 -34.58 -17.74 27.05
C VAL A 19 -35.67 -17.73 28.12
N ASP A 20 -35.33 -17.21 29.30
CA ASP A 20 -36.29 -17.02 30.40
C ASP A 20 -37.50 -16.21 29.89
N ASP A 21 -38.71 -16.67 30.23
CA ASP A 21 -40.01 -16.14 29.75
C ASP A 21 -40.35 -16.36 28.25
N CYS A 22 -39.49 -16.98 27.44
CA CYS A 22 -39.73 -17.29 26.03
C CYS A 22 -40.00 -18.79 25.84
N TYR A 23 -41.02 -19.38 26.48
CA TYR A 23 -41.39 -20.82 26.33
C TYR A 23 -41.97 -21.21 24.96
N THR A 24 -41.59 -20.49 23.90
CA THR A 24 -42.09 -20.70 22.54
C THR A 24 -41.37 -21.91 21.92
N PRO A 25 -42.10 -22.83 21.24
CA PRO A 25 -41.47 -23.95 20.54
C PRO A 25 -40.58 -23.45 19.39
N LEU A 26 -39.41 -24.05 19.27
CA LEU A 26 -38.46 -23.72 18.21
C LEU A 26 -38.94 -24.26 16.87
N MET A 27 -38.57 -23.57 15.80
CA MET A 27 -38.80 -24.00 14.43
C MET A 27 -37.48 -24.31 13.75
N ARG A 28 -37.46 -25.37 12.94
CA ARG A 28 -36.32 -25.78 12.13
C ARG A 28 -36.56 -25.46 10.65
N ASN A 29 -35.59 -24.81 10.01
CA ASN A 29 -35.61 -24.60 8.56
C ASN A 29 -35.08 -25.82 7.79
N LYS A 30 -35.17 -25.80 6.46
CA LYS A 30 -34.64 -26.88 5.59
C LYS A 30 -33.13 -27.07 5.69
N GLN A 31 -32.39 -26.06 6.14
CA GLN A 31 -30.94 -26.11 6.37
C GLN A 31 -30.58 -26.65 7.77
N GLY A 32 -31.57 -27.06 8.58
CA GLY A 32 -31.36 -27.62 9.92
C GLY A 32 -31.24 -26.59 11.05
N LYS A 33 -31.22 -25.29 10.74
CA LYS A 33 -31.07 -24.22 11.74
C LYS A 33 -32.35 -24.07 12.58
N MET A 34 -32.18 -23.92 13.89
CA MET A 34 -33.28 -23.70 14.83
C MET A 34 -33.50 -22.21 15.07
N TYR A 35 -34.76 -21.79 15.10
CA TYR A 35 -35.18 -20.39 15.20
C TYR A 35 -36.34 -20.24 16.18
N CYS A 36 -36.28 -19.22 17.03
CA CYS A 36 -37.37 -18.84 17.89
C CYS A 36 -38.16 -17.69 17.26
N VAL A 37 -39.44 -17.94 16.93
CA VAL A 37 -40.33 -16.95 16.30
C VAL A 37 -40.73 -15.81 17.25
N ARG A 38 -40.64 -16.04 18.57
CA ARG A 38 -40.97 -15.02 19.57
C ARG A 38 -39.80 -14.07 19.84
N CYS A 39 -38.61 -14.64 19.93
CA CYS A 39 -37.39 -13.94 20.29
C CYS A 39 -36.61 -13.45 19.03
N ASP A 40 -37.10 -13.78 17.82
CA ASP A 40 -36.50 -13.49 16.50
C ASP A 40 -35.00 -13.81 16.41
N GLN A 41 -34.60 -14.93 17.01
CA GLN A 41 -33.22 -15.34 17.15
C GLN A 41 -33.01 -16.80 16.76
N PHE A 42 -31.83 -17.08 16.17
CA PHE A 42 -31.39 -18.44 15.91
C PHE A 42 -30.81 -19.06 17.17
N VAL A 43 -31.24 -20.28 17.48
CA VAL A 43 -30.71 -21.07 18.58
C VAL A 43 -29.72 -22.06 17.98
N VAL A 44 -28.47 -21.98 18.44
CA VAL A 44 -27.39 -22.86 18.00
C VAL A 44 -27.00 -23.72 19.20
N THR A 45 -26.83 -25.02 18.97
CA THR A 45 -26.34 -25.92 20.04
C THR A 45 -24.85 -25.70 20.28
N GLU A 46 -24.36 -26.05 21.48
CA GLU A 46 -22.93 -25.93 21.81
C GLU A 46 -22.03 -26.66 20.79
N GLU A 47 -22.49 -27.81 20.28
CA GLU A 47 -21.79 -28.59 19.26
C GLU A 47 -21.75 -27.91 17.89
N GLU A 48 -22.83 -27.21 17.50
CA GLU A 48 -22.87 -26.44 16.25
C GLU A 48 -22.05 -25.15 16.36
N ALA A 49 -22.05 -24.51 17.53
CA ALA A 49 -21.26 -23.30 17.79
C ALA A 49 -19.75 -23.61 17.75
N LYS A 50 -19.31 -24.74 18.32
CA LYS A 50 -17.91 -25.19 18.22
C LYS A 50 -17.50 -25.44 16.78
N LYS A 51 -18.32 -26.13 15.99
CA LYS A 51 -18.02 -26.39 14.57
C LYS A 51 -17.94 -25.12 13.74
N GLN A 52 -18.80 -24.13 14.01
CA GLN A 52 -18.73 -22.83 13.34
C GLN A 52 -17.46 -22.08 13.71
N ALA A 53 -17.09 -22.05 15.00
CA ALA A 53 -15.87 -21.41 15.46
C ALA A 53 -14.60 -22.08 14.88
N GLU A 54 -14.59 -23.42 14.78
CA GLU A 54 -13.48 -24.16 14.16
C GLU A 54 -13.37 -23.85 12.65
N GLN A 55 -14.50 -23.79 11.94
CA GLN A 55 -14.53 -23.43 10.51
C GLN A 55 -14.09 -21.99 10.26
N GLU A 56 -14.56 -21.04 11.06
CA GLU A 56 -14.16 -19.64 10.98
C GLU A 56 -12.67 -19.47 11.29
N ALA A 57 -12.14 -20.19 12.29
CA ALA A 57 -10.72 -20.17 12.61
C ALA A 57 -9.85 -20.78 11.50
N GLU A 58 -10.31 -21.85 10.86
CA GLU A 58 -9.61 -22.46 9.72
C GLU A 58 -9.65 -21.57 8.48
N GLU A 59 -10.76 -20.89 8.22
CA GLU A 59 -10.88 -19.93 7.11
C GLU A 59 -9.98 -18.71 7.33
N LEU A 60 -9.97 -18.14 8.53
CA LEU A 60 -9.08 -17.05 8.91
C LEU A 60 -7.61 -17.46 8.78
N ALA A 61 -7.22 -18.62 9.32
CA ALA A 61 -5.86 -19.14 9.19
C ALA A 61 -5.45 -19.39 7.73
N GLY A 62 -6.40 -19.81 6.89
CA GLY A 62 -6.21 -19.95 5.44
C GLY A 62 -5.91 -18.60 4.77
N THR A 63 -6.70 -17.58 5.07
CA THR A 63 -6.53 -16.22 4.51
C THR A 63 -5.22 -15.58 4.94
N GLU A 64 -4.84 -15.67 6.22
CA GLU A 64 -3.59 -15.12 6.75
C GLU A 64 -2.36 -15.77 6.09
N LYS A 65 -2.41 -17.09 5.84
CA LYS A 65 -1.33 -17.80 5.17
C LYS A 65 -1.21 -17.39 3.69
N GLU A 66 -2.33 -17.24 2.99
CA GLU A 66 -2.32 -16.79 1.59
C GLU A 66 -1.78 -15.36 1.45
N GLU A 67 -2.16 -14.47 2.37
CA GLU A 67 -1.66 -13.10 2.42
C GLU A 67 -0.14 -13.06 2.70
N ALA A 68 0.35 -13.84 3.67
CA ALA A 68 1.77 -13.94 3.97
C ALA A 68 2.58 -14.48 2.78
N GLU A 69 2.07 -15.50 2.07
CA GLU A 69 2.70 -16.02 0.86
C GLU A 69 2.69 -15.00 -0.29
N ALA A 70 1.62 -14.22 -0.43
CA ALA A 70 1.53 -13.15 -1.42
C ALA A 70 2.51 -12.00 -1.12
N GLU A 71 2.68 -11.64 0.16
CA GLU A 71 3.63 -10.63 0.59
C GLU A 71 5.08 -11.08 0.34
N ALA A 72 5.43 -12.32 0.69
CA ALA A 72 6.75 -12.89 0.42
C ALA A 72 7.09 -12.87 -1.08
N ARG A 73 6.13 -13.20 -1.96
CA ARG A 73 6.32 -13.10 -3.42
C ARG A 73 6.61 -11.67 -3.87
N ARG A 74 5.90 -10.66 -3.33
CA ARG A 74 6.12 -9.25 -3.66
C ARG A 74 7.47 -8.75 -3.15
N GLU A 75 7.93 -9.24 -2.01
CA GLU A 75 9.25 -8.91 -1.49
C GLU A 75 10.37 -9.52 -2.34
N GLU A 76 10.22 -10.77 -2.76
CA GLU A 76 11.19 -11.41 -3.66
C GLU A 76 11.28 -10.69 -5.01
N GLU A 77 10.15 -10.27 -5.58
CA GLU A 77 10.13 -9.49 -6.82
C GLU A 77 10.84 -8.14 -6.66
N ARG A 78 10.63 -7.46 -5.53
CA ARG A 78 11.33 -6.21 -5.19
C ARG A 78 12.84 -6.45 -5.07
N ALA A 79 13.27 -7.52 -4.40
CA ALA A 79 14.68 -7.87 -4.28
C ALA A 79 15.33 -8.13 -5.65
N ARG A 80 14.65 -8.90 -6.52
CA ARG A 80 15.12 -9.16 -7.89
C ARG A 80 15.26 -7.88 -8.71
N ARG A 81 14.31 -6.95 -8.58
CA ARG A 81 14.35 -5.66 -9.29
C ARG A 81 15.53 -4.81 -8.83
N ILE A 82 15.79 -4.76 -7.52
CA ILE A 82 16.93 -4.05 -6.95
C ILE A 82 18.25 -4.64 -7.47
N GLU A 83 18.38 -5.97 -7.45
CA GLU A 83 19.58 -6.65 -7.95
C GLU A 83 19.82 -6.36 -9.45
N GLN A 84 18.77 -6.43 -10.27
CA GLN A 84 18.85 -6.09 -11.69
C GLN A 84 19.28 -4.64 -11.90
N GLN A 85 18.77 -3.71 -11.10
CA GLN A 85 19.13 -2.31 -11.19
C GLN A 85 20.62 -2.09 -10.88
N PHE A 86 21.13 -2.66 -9.78
CA PHE A 86 22.55 -2.58 -9.44
C PHE A 86 23.44 -3.15 -10.55
N ARG A 87 23.04 -4.27 -11.15
CA ARG A 87 23.77 -4.89 -12.27
C ARG A 87 23.86 -3.96 -13.49
N LEU A 88 22.75 -3.32 -13.86
CA LEU A 88 22.70 -2.38 -14.98
C LEU A 88 23.50 -1.11 -14.69
N GLU A 89 23.45 -0.61 -13.46
CA GLU A 89 24.20 0.58 -13.06
C GLU A 89 25.72 0.33 -13.12
N GLU A 90 26.18 -0.83 -12.65
CA GLU A 90 27.59 -1.23 -12.77
C GLU A 90 28.02 -1.38 -14.23
N GLN A 91 27.21 -2.00 -15.09
CA GLN A 91 27.49 -2.05 -16.53
C GLN A 91 27.55 -0.64 -17.15
N ALA A 92 26.62 0.24 -16.80
CA ALA A 92 26.61 1.62 -17.28
C ALA A 92 27.83 2.42 -16.81
N LYS A 93 28.29 2.19 -15.58
CA LYS A 93 29.50 2.79 -15.04
C LYS A 93 30.75 2.33 -15.81
N GLN A 94 30.89 1.03 -16.03
CA GLN A 94 31.99 0.48 -16.83
C GLN A 94 31.96 1.00 -18.27
N ALA A 95 30.78 1.11 -18.89
CA ALA A 95 30.62 1.65 -20.24
C ALA A 95 31.02 3.13 -20.31
N LYS A 96 30.64 3.94 -19.32
CA LYS A 96 31.06 5.35 -19.21
C LYS A 96 32.58 5.47 -19.07
N GLU A 97 33.20 4.65 -18.22
CA GLU A 97 34.64 4.64 -18.04
C GLU A 97 35.38 4.25 -19.33
N MET A 98 34.87 3.25 -20.06
CA MET A 98 35.40 2.87 -21.38
C MET A 98 35.28 4.02 -22.39
N GLN A 99 34.12 4.69 -22.44
CA GLN A 99 33.89 5.82 -23.33
C GLN A 99 34.79 7.01 -22.99
N GLU A 100 35.03 7.28 -21.72
CA GLU A 100 35.93 8.35 -21.27
C GLU A 100 37.38 8.07 -21.69
N LEU A 101 37.86 6.84 -21.51
CA LEU A 101 39.18 6.42 -21.99
C LEU A 101 39.30 6.53 -23.51
N GLU A 102 38.25 6.17 -24.26
CA GLU A 102 38.20 6.34 -25.71
C GLU A 102 38.23 7.83 -26.10
N GLN A 103 37.46 8.70 -25.44
CA GLN A 103 37.48 10.14 -25.66
C GLN A 103 38.85 10.75 -25.37
N VAL A 104 39.52 10.34 -24.29
CA VAL A 104 40.88 10.78 -23.95
C VAL A 104 41.87 10.33 -25.04
N LYS A 105 41.76 9.08 -25.53
CA LYS A 105 42.58 8.58 -26.64
C LYS A 105 42.31 9.33 -27.94
N ALA A 106 41.06 9.59 -28.28
CA ALA A 106 40.66 10.35 -29.47
C ALA A 106 41.15 11.80 -29.39
N ARG A 107 41.03 12.46 -28.22
CA ARG A 107 41.59 13.80 -27.96
C ARG A 107 43.11 13.82 -28.07
N ARG A 108 43.80 12.79 -27.59
CA ARG A 108 45.26 12.66 -27.72
C ARG A 108 45.67 12.44 -29.18
N ALA A 109 44.92 11.66 -29.95
CA ALA A 109 45.15 11.45 -31.37
C ALA A 109 44.91 12.75 -32.18
N THR A 110 43.82 13.49 -31.93
CA THR A 110 43.58 14.78 -32.61
C THR A 110 44.63 15.83 -32.25
N ALA A 111 45.22 15.79 -31.05
CA ALA A 111 46.36 16.64 -30.68
C ALA A 111 47.66 16.26 -31.43
N THR A 112 47.93 14.97 -31.67
CA THR A 112 49.11 14.54 -32.44
C THR A 112 48.97 14.78 -33.95
N TYR A 113 47.76 14.64 -34.52
CA TYR A 113 47.50 14.97 -35.94
C TYR A 113 47.22 16.47 -36.19
N GLY A 114 46.83 17.24 -35.17
CA GLY A 114 46.56 18.69 -35.24
C GLY A 114 47.79 19.59 -35.21
N ALA A 115 48.98 19.06 -34.88
CA ALA A 115 50.24 19.80 -34.95
C ALA A 115 50.74 20.02 -36.39
N ALA A 116 50.31 19.20 -37.35
CA ALA A 116 50.74 19.27 -38.75
C ALA A 116 49.83 20.12 -39.67
N LYS A 117 48.72 20.66 -39.16
CA LYS A 117 47.76 21.43 -39.98
C LYS A 117 47.29 22.71 -39.27
N ARG A 118 48.26 23.56 -38.89
CA ARG A 118 48.01 24.98 -38.54
C ARG A 118 48.72 25.90 -39.53
N LYS A 119 48.28 25.88 -40.78
CA LYS A 119 48.30 27.05 -41.68
C LYS A 119 47.10 26.89 -42.61
N ILE A 120 46.38 27.99 -42.78
CA ILE A 120 45.20 28.21 -43.64
C ILE A 120 43.87 28.19 -42.84
N ASP A 121 43.35 29.42 -42.71
CA ASP A 121 42.01 29.91 -42.33
C ASP A 121 41.63 29.80 -40.83
N SER A 122 41.44 30.86 -40.04
CA SER A 122 41.08 32.28 -40.26
C SER A 122 39.80 32.52 -41.07
N ALA A 123 38.71 31.85 -40.70
CA ALA A 123 37.36 32.41 -40.67
C ALA A 123 36.38 31.35 -40.15
N VAL A 124 35.34 31.80 -39.44
CA VAL A 124 34.07 31.09 -39.15
C VAL A 124 34.03 30.18 -37.91
N SER A 125 33.63 30.76 -36.77
CA SER A 125 32.37 30.40 -36.08
C SER A 125 32.27 31.18 -34.77
N THR A 126 31.78 32.41 -34.88
CA THR A 126 31.15 33.15 -33.80
C THR A 126 29.79 32.47 -33.54
N ILE A 127 29.76 31.46 -32.68
CA ILE A 127 28.52 31.03 -32.03
C ILE A 127 28.77 31.14 -30.53
N SER A 128 28.01 32.03 -29.91
CA SER A 128 28.21 32.54 -28.56
C SER A 128 28.03 31.44 -27.49
N PRO A 129 29.08 31.08 -26.73
CA PRO A 129 29.00 30.07 -25.66
C PRO A 129 28.31 30.58 -24.39
N ASP A 130 28.01 31.88 -24.30
CA ASP A 130 27.35 32.49 -23.14
C ASP A 130 25.88 32.06 -23.02
N SER A 131 25.20 31.90 -24.16
CA SER A 131 23.76 31.62 -24.21
C SER A 131 23.42 30.20 -23.72
N ASP A 132 24.20 29.19 -24.11
CA ASP A 132 23.97 27.80 -23.68
C ASP A 132 24.31 27.58 -22.20
N ALA A 133 25.31 28.29 -21.66
CA ALA A 133 25.66 28.22 -20.25
C ALA A 133 24.54 28.81 -19.38
N GLU A 134 23.94 29.92 -19.81
CA GLU A 134 22.82 30.57 -19.14
C GLU A 134 21.54 29.72 -19.21
N VAL A 135 21.21 29.15 -20.38
CA VAL A 135 20.06 28.23 -20.54
C VAL A 135 20.21 26.99 -19.66
N ASN A 136 21.42 26.42 -19.56
CA ASN A 136 21.68 25.30 -18.67
C ASN A 136 21.63 25.69 -17.19
N ALA A 137 22.04 26.90 -16.83
CA ALA A 137 21.90 27.42 -15.47
C ALA A 137 20.42 27.63 -15.08
N ILE A 138 19.62 28.16 -16.00
CA ILE A 138 18.16 28.31 -15.83
C ILE A 138 17.52 26.92 -15.65
N ARG A 139 17.81 25.98 -16.55
CA ARG A 139 17.30 24.60 -16.46
C ARG A 139 17.62 23.95 -15.11
N ARG A 140 18.86 24.08 -14.62
CA ARG A 140 19.27 23.54 -13.31
C ARG A 140 18.51 24.18 -12.15
N ARG A 141 18.33 25.50 -12.17
CA ARG A 141 17.54 26.22 -11.15
C ARG A 141 16.07 25.80 -11.17
N THR A 142 15.46 25.70 -12.35
CA THR A 142 14.07 25.29 -12.51
C THR A 142 13.84 23.86 -11.99
N LEU A 143 14.74 22.94 -12.33
CA LEU A 143 14.66 21.55 -11.89
C LEU A 143 14.85 21.43 -10.37
N ALA A 144 15.77 22.19 -9.76
CA ALA A 144 15.92 22.24 -8.31
C ALA A 144 14.66 22.77 -7.61
N ALA A 145 14.06 23.84 -8.13
CA ALA A 145 12.82 24.40 -7.59
C ALA A 145 11.62 23.44 -7.72
N LEU A 146 11.55 22.68 -8.81
CA LEU A 146 10.53 21.64 -9.00
C LEU A 146 10.67 20.52 -7.97
N TYR A 147 11.88 19.99 -7.77
CA TYR A 147 12.10 18.95 -6.76
C TYR A 147 11.80 19.44 -5.35
N GLN A 148 12.16 20.67 -5.02
CA GLN A 148 11.81 21.26 -3.72
C GLN A 148 10.30 21.36 -3.54
N LYS A 149 9.55 21.79 -4.58
CA LYS A 149 8.08 21.83 -4.52
C LYS A 149 7.47 20.44 -4.43
N MET A 150 8.00 19.46 -5.15
CA MET A 150 7.54 18.07 -5.06
C MET A 150 7.79 17.48 -3.68
N ALA A 151 8.92 17.78 -3.04
CA ALA A 151 9.22 17.36 -1.67
C ALA A 151 8.18 17.93 -0.70
N ILE A 152 7.92 19.24 -0.74
CA ILE A 152 6.90 19.89 0.10
C ILE A 152 5.51 19.28 -0.11
N LEU A 153 5.13 19.01 -1.37
CA LEU A 153 3.84 18.36 -1.67
C LEU A 153 3.80 16.94 -1.13
N THR A 154 4.88 16.18 -1.25
CA THR A 154 5.00 14.81 -0.73
C THR A 154 4.91 14.80 0.79
N ASP A 155 5.54 15.75 1.48
CA ASP A 155 5.46 15.91 2.93
C ASP A 155 4.03 16.27 3.36
N SER A 156 3.36 17.17 2.64
CA SER A 156 1.98 17.58 2.95
C SER A 156 0.93 16.50 2.66
N LEU A 157 1.20 15.61 1.72
CA LEU A 157 0.36 14.46 1.38
C LEU A 157 0.79 13.19 2.11
N SER A 158 1.87 13.25 2.90
CA SER A 158 2.42 12.11 3.59
C SER A 158 1.36 11.55 4.54
N PRO A 159 1.10 10.23 4.52
CA PRO A 159 0.18 9.56 5.45
C PRO A 159 0.50 9.86 6.91
N ASN A 160 1.74 10.26 7.21
CA ASN A 160 2.20 10.66 8.53
C ASN A 160 1.48 11.93 9.05
N ASP A 161 1.19 12.90 8.19
CA ASP A 161 0.52 14.14 8.61
C ASP A 161 -0.97 13.88 8.92
N HIS A 162 -1.59 12.96 8.19
CA HIS A 162 -2.96 12.53 8.46
C HIS A 162 -3.07 11.66 9.72
N SER A 163 -2.16 10.70 9.89
CA SER A 163 -2.13 9.84 11.08
C SER A 163 -1.80 10.64 12.34
N GLU A 164 -0.88 11.62 12.29
CA GLU A 164 -0.56 12.51 13.42
C GLU A 164 -1.74 13.40 13.82
N ARG A 165 -2.53 13.88 12.85
CA ARG A 165 -3.77 14.61 13.12
C ARG A 165 -4.82 13.71 13.77
N LEU A 166 -5.01 12.49 13.28
CA LEU A 166 -5.93 11.52 13.88
C LEU A 166 -5.50 11.13 15.31
N ILE A 167 -4.20 10.95 15.55
CA ILE A 167 -3.64 10.68 16.89
C ILE A 167 -3.91 11.86 17.84
N SER A 168 -3.75 13.09 17.35
CA SER A 168 -4.01 14.30 18.16
C SER A 168 -5.48 14.45 18.52
N VAL A 169 -6.40 14.23 17.57
CA VAL A 169 -7.84 14.22 17.82
C VAL A 169 -8.22 13.11 18.80
N ALA A 170 -7.69 11.90 18.63
CA ALA A 170 -7.95 10.80 19.53
C ALA A 170 -7.46 11.06 20.97
N LYS A 171 -6.33 11.77 21.13
CA LYS A 171 -5.86 12.23 22.45
C LYS A 171 -6.79 13.26 23.07
N ALA A 172 -7.20 14.28 22.31
CA ALA A 172 -8.13 15.29 22.79
C ALA A 172 -9.48 14.68 23.19
N VAL A 173 -10.01 13.74 22.41
CA VAL A 173 -11.27 13.03 22.73
C VAL A 173 -11.14 12.21 24.01
N ARG A 174 -10.00 11.55 24.24
CA ARG A 174 -9.74 10.83 25.51
C ARG A 174 -9.70 11.79 26.71
N GLU A 175 -9.00 12.91 26.58
CA GLU A 175 -8.90 13.91 27.64
C GLU A 175 -10.28 14.52 27.99
N ILE A 176 -11.10 14.78 26.96
CA ILE A 176 -12.50 15.22 27.14
C ILE A 176 -13.33 14.14 27.84
N ALA A 177 -13.18 12.87 27.49
CA ALA A 177 -13.90 11.77 28.13
C ALA A 177 -13.48 11.59 29.60
N GLU A 178 -12.18 11.70 29.90
CA GLU A 178 -11.64 11.62 31.26
C GLU A 178 -12.14 12.77 32.13
N THR A 179 -12.13 14.01 31.61
CA THR A 179 -12.69 15.17 32.32
C THR A 179 -14.19 15.07 32.52
N ALA A 180 -14.96 14.56 31.55
CA ALA A 180 -16.39 14.33 31.71
C ALA A 180 -16.70 13.29 32.79
N CYS A 181 -15.93 12.19 32.85
CA CYS A 181 -16.12 11.12 33.85
C CYS A 181 -15.81 11.59 35.28
N LEU A 182 -14.96 12.60 35.46
CA LEU A 182 -14.66 13.21 36.76
C LEU A 182 -15.74 14.21 37.21
N LEU A 183 -16.54 14.75 36.29
CA LEU A 183 -17.65 15.66 36.59
C LEU A 183 -18.96 14.94 36.93
N GLU A 184 -19.07 13.64 36.62
CA GLU A 184 -20.22 12.78 36.94
C GLU A 184 -20.10 12.02 38.28
N GLN A 185 -19.07 12.33 39.10
CA GLN A 185 -18.92 11.87 40.50
C GLN A 185 -19.27 12.99 41.49
#